data_AF-A0A4Q3MJM8-F1
#
_entry.id   AF-A0A4Q3MJM8-F1
#
_cell.length_a   1.000
_cell.length_b   1.000
_cell.length_c   1.000
_cell.angle_alpha   90.00
_cell.angle_beta   90.00
_cell.angle_gamma   90.00
#
_symmetry.space_group_name_H-M   'P 1'
#
loop_
_entity.id
_entity.type
_entity.pdbx_description
1 polymer ?
#
loop_
_entity_poly.entity_id
_entity_poly.type
_entity_poly.pdbx_seq_one_letter_code
_entity_poly.pdbx_strand_id
1 'polypeptide(L)'
;MTEDTTEKLALLLLGWLLGLLAPVIVDGIKRRRENRLGRAAIRVELLQLRERLIVAAHGAEDHLGTQTKEKIRWTLGHLHARDDDNIRPALEMRVSQADAEFDAVVAYLAGQGNQSIRLQNYGTPLLDARVSALWSFSTEAQRVLLELKTEMGFLDDAVAQSRFFNELTFKDLPSANHQIAVQSVREYIGTYAQRARRAVELIDKFL
;
A
#
# COMPACT_ATOMS: atom_id res chain seq x y z
N MET A 1 -32.03 15.50 -64.08
CA MET A 1 -32.54 15.04 -62.76
C MET A 1 -31.53 14.13 -62.05
N THR A 2 -30.22 14.37 -62.20
CA THR A 2 -29.21 13.33 -61.95
C THR A 2 -28.06 13.75 -61.04
N GLU A 3 -27.73 15.04 -60.96
CA GLU A 3 -26.55 15.50 -60.18
C GLU A 3 -26.94 15.93 -58.76
N ASP A 4 -27.92 16.84 -58.63
CA ASP A 4 -28.44 17.34 -57.34
C ASP A 4 -29.01 16.22 -56.43
N THR A 5 -29.66 15.22 -57.01
CA THR A 5 -30.18 14.06 -56.26
C THR A 5 -29.05 13.16 -55.72
N THR A 6 -27.98 13.01 -56.49
CA THR A 6 -26.82 12.19 -56.12
C THR A 6 -26.02 12.87 -55.01
N GLU A 7 -25.85 14.19 -55.08
CA GLU A 7 -25.23 14.99 -54.03
C GLU A 7 -26.03 14.92 -52.72
N LYS A 8 -27.35 15.07 -52.79
CA LYS A 8 -28.25 14.94 -51.62
C LYS A 8 -28.20 13.54 -51.00
N LEU A 9 -28.19 12.48 -51.81
CA LEU A 9 -28.05 11.10 -51.33
C LEU A 9 -26.69 10.86 -50.68
N ALA A 10 -25.61 11.38 -51.26
CA ALA A 10 -24.27 11.27 -50.69
C ALA A 10 -24.17 11.98 -49.33
N LEU A 11 -24.73 13.19 -49.21
CA LEU A 11 -24.80 13.92 -47.93
C LEU A 11 -25.62 13.18 -46.87
N LEU A 12 -26.73 12.55 -47.27
CA LEU A 12 -27.59 11.79 -46.36
C LEU A 12 -26.90 10.52 -45.86
N LEU A 13 -26.21 9.80 -46.75
CA LEU A 13 -25.37 8.64 -46.40
C LEU A 13 -24.20 9.04 -45.50
N LEU A 14 -23.55 10.17 -45.77
CA LEU A 14 -22.46 10.70 -44.94
C LEU A 14 -22.97 11.04 -43.53
N GLY A 15 -24.13 11.70 -43.43
CA GLY A 15 -24.78 12.01 -42.16
C GLY A 15 -25.12 10.76 -41.36
N TRP A 16 -25.63 9.72 -42.02
CA TRP A 16 -25.89 8.41 -41.40
C TRP A 16 -24.61 7.72 -40.94
N LEU A 17 -23.57 7.73 -41.76
CA LEU A 17 -22.27 7.15 -41.42
C LEU A 17 -21.64 7.86 -40.22
N LEU A 18 -21.68 9.20 -40.20
CA LEU A 18 -21.22 10.01 -39.07
C LEU A 18 -22.04 9.74 -37.81
N GLY A 19 -23.37 9.62 -37.92
CA GLY A 19 -24.24 9.25 -36.82
C GLY A 19 -23.94 7.86 -36.24
N LEU A 20 -23.58 6.89 -37.09
CA LEU A 20 -23.21 5.54 -36.67
C LEU A 20 -21.81 5.47 -36.04
N LEU A 21 -20.85 6.25 -36.55
CA LEU A 21 -19.46 6.26 -36.07
C LEU A 21 -19.26 7.14 -34.82
N ALA A 22 -20.09 8.17 -34.62
CA ALA A 22 -19.96 9.10 -33.51
C ALA A 22 -19.93 8.40 -32.12
N PRO A 23 -20.83 7.44 -31.80
CA PRO A 23 -20.78 6.73 -30.53
C PRO A 23 -19.45 5.98 -30.30
N VAL A 24 -18.93 5.32 -31.34
CA VAL A 24 -17.66 4.56 -31.25
C VAL A 24 -16.48 5.49 -30.98
N ILE A 25 -16.44 6.65 -31.64
CA ILE A 25 -15.40 7.65 -31.44
C ILE A 25 -15.49 8.25 -30.03
N VAL A 26 -16.69 8.64 -29.60
CA VAL A 26 -16.94 9.21 -28.28
C VAL A 26 -16.59 8.21 -27.18
N ASP A 27 -16.98 6.95 -27.32
CA ASP A 27 -16.64 5.88 -26.38
C ASP A 27 -15.13 5.64 -26.34
N GLY A 28 -14.45 5.66 -27.48
CA GLY A 28 -12.99 5.56 -27.54
C GLY A 28 -12.30 6.70 -26.79
N ILE A 29 -12.74 7.94 -26.98
CA ILE A 29 -12.22 9.12 -26.28
C ILE A 29 -12.50 9.02 -24.77
N LYS A 30 -13.72 8.64 -24.40
CA LYS A 30 -14.16 8.49 -23.02
C LYS A 30 -13.34 7.41 -22.29
N ARG A 31 -13.22 6.22 -22.88
CA ARG A 31 -12.39 5.12 -22.34
C ARG A 31 -10.93 5.54 -22.14
N ARG A 32 -10.34 6.25 -23.11
CA ARG A 32 -8.96 6.75 -23.01
C ARG A 32 -8.79 7.72 -21.84
N ARG A 33 -9.74 8.64 -21.66
CA ARG A 33 -9.75 9.60 -20.55
C ARG A 33 -9.94 8.90 -19.21
N GLU A 34 -10.91 8.00 -19.12
CA GLU A 34 -11.21 7.24 -17.90
C GLU A 34 -10.03 6.37 -17.46
N ASN A 35 -9.37 5.70 -18.41
CA ASN A 35 -8.15 4.95 -18.14
C ASN A 35 -7.02 5.87 -17.65
N ARG A 36 -6.80 7.02 -18.30
CA ARG A 36 -5.77 7.97 -17.85
C ARG A 36 -6.02 8.46 -16.41
N LEU A 37 -7.26 8.85 -16.11
CA LEU A 37 -7.65 9.30 -14.76
C LEU A 37 -7.56 8.17 -13.74
N GLY A 38 -7.97 6.95 -14.10
CA GLY A 38 -7.87 5.77 -13.24
C GLY A 38 -6.44 5.43 -12.87
N ARG A 39 -5.52 5.44 -13.84
CA ARG A 39 -4.10 5.20 -13.58
C ARG A 39 -3.48 6.26 -12.68
N ALA A 40 -3.84 7.53 -12.87
CA ALA A 40 -3.39 8.62 -12.00
C ALA A 40 -3.93 8.46 -10.57
N ALA A 41 -5.21 8.10 -10.43
CA ALA A 41 -5.84 7.90 -9.13
C ALA A 41 -5.18 6.74 -8.34
N ILE A 42 -4.89 5.62 -9.00
CA ILE A 42 -4.15 4.50 -8.40
C ILE A 42 -2.76 4.95 -7.94
N ARG A 43 -2.01 5.71 -8.76
CA ARG A 43 -0.69 6.23 -8.35
C ARG A 43 -0.75 7.08 -7.08
N VAL A 44 -1.75 7.96 -6.97
CA VAL A 44 -1.93 8.80 -5.78
C VAL A 44 -2.27 7.97 -4.54
N GLU A 45 -3.19 6.99 -4.68
CA GLU A 45 -3.51 6.06 -3.58
C GLU A 45 -2.28 5.29 -3.13
N LEU A 46 -1.48 4.77 -4.06
CA LEU A 46 -0.28 4.01 -3.75
C LEU A 46 0.80 4.86 -3.08
N LEU A 47 0.98 6.11 -3.50
CA LEU A 47 1.89 7.05 -2.81
C LEU A 47 1.47 7.27 -1.35
N GLN A 48 0.17 7.44 -1.08
CA GLN A 48 -0.33 7.60 0.28
C GLN A 48 -0.22 6.32 1.10
N LEU A 49 -0.51 5.16 0.48
CA LEU A 49 -0.36 3.86 1.10
C LEU A 49 1.09 3.60 1.49
N ARG A 50 2.03 3.91 0.61
CA ARG A 50 3.48 3.78 0.83
C ARG A 50 3.93 4.50 2.10
N GLU A 51 3.59 5.78 2.25
CA GLU A 51 3.94 6.56 3.45
C GLU A 51 3.38 5.92 4.74
N ARG A 52 2.12 5.45 4.70
CA ARG A 52 1.50 4.77 5.84
C ARG A 52 2.20 3.47 6.19
N LEU A 53 2.56 2.68 5.19
CA LEU A 53 3.24 1.39 5.38
C LEU A 53 4.68 1.56 5.90
N ILE A 54 5.40 2.61 5.49
CA ILE A 54 6.73 2.94 6.04
C ILE A 54 6.63 3.17 7.55
N VAL A 55 5.70 4.03 7.98
CA VAL A 55 5.47 4.32 9.41
C VAL A 55 4.98 3.09 10.15
N ALA A 56 4.12 2.27 9.53
CA ALA A 56 3.62 1.04 10.11
C ALA A 56 4.72 0.01 10.36
N ALA A 57 5.60 -0.19 9.38
CA ALA A 57 6.75 -1.09 9.49
C ALA A 57 7.71 -0.61 10.59
N HIS A 58 8.05 0.68 10.58
CA HIS A 58 8.92 1.26 11.60
C HIS A 58 8.33 1.11 13.01
N GLY A 59 7.06 1.45 13.20
CA GLY A 59 6.39 1.34 14.50
C GLY A 59 6.25 -0.10 15.00
N ALA A 60 6.02 -1.06 14.11
CA ALA A 60 5.99 -2.48 14.47
C ALA A 60 7.36 -2.99 14.92
N GLU A 61 8.44 -2.54 14.28
CA GLU A 61 9.81 -2.91 14.66
C GLU A 61 10.27 -2.24 15.95
N ASP A 62 9.90 -0.97 16.16
CA ASP A 62 10.12 -0.24 17.42
C ASP A 62 9.45 -0.98 18.57
N HIS A 63 8.18 -1.39 18.38
CA HIS A 63 7.43 -2.13 19.40
C HIS A 63 8.04 -3.50 19.71
N LEU A 64 8.57 -4.20 18.71
CA LEU A 64 9.24 -5.48 18.93
C LEU A 64 10.65 -5.35 19.53
N GLY A 65 11.23 -4.15 19.54
CA GLY A 65 12.64 -3.97 19.89
C GLY A 65 13.60 -4.57 18.87
N THR A 66 13.17 -4.68 17.60
CA THR A 66 13.96 -5.32 16.52
C THR A 66 14.53 -4.29 15.54
N GLN A 67 14.56 -3.01 15.95
CA GLN A 67 15.18 -1.95 15.15
C GLN A 67 16.68 -2.18 15.01
N THR A 68 17.19 -1.88 13.82
CA THR A 68 18.62 -1.79 13.54
C THR A 68 18.89 -0.47 12.83
N LYS A 69 20.14 0.00 12.83
CA LYS A 69 20.49 1.21 12.07
C LYS A 69 20.17 1.09 10.58
N GLU A 70 20.26 -0.11 10.00
CA GLU A 70 19.89 -0.38 8.61
C GLU A 70 18.40 -0.20 8.37
N LYS A 71 17.57 -0.67 9.32
CA LYS A 71 16.11 -0.53 9.27
C LYS A 71 15.67 0.93 9.39
N ILE A 72 16.32 1.72 10.24
CA ILE A 72 16.07 3.16 10.31
C ILE A 72 16.54 3.87 9.03
N ARG A 73 17.71 3.51 8.49
CA ARG A 73 18.18 4.05 7.20
C ARG A 73 17.23 3.70 6.05
N TRP A 74 16.68 2.49 6.02
CA TRP A 74 15.64 2.11 5.08
C TRP A 74 14.43 3.04 5.21
N THR A 75 13.97 3.28 6.44
CA THR A 75 12.85 4.20 6.71
C THR A 75 13.17 5.61 6.21
N LEU A 76 14.34 6.16 6.54
CA LEU A 76 14.79 7.49 6.12
C LEU A 76 14.93 7.66 4.60
N GLY A 77 15.35 6.60 3.91
CA GLY A 77 15.49 6.57 2.45
C GLY A 77 14.15 6.53 1.72
N HIS A 78 13.10 6.04 2.38
CA HIS A 78 11.75 5.96 1.79
C HIS A 78 10.83 7.08 2.25
N LEU A 79 11.00 7.61 3.47
CA LEU A 79 10.20 8.73 3.95
C LEU A 79 10.42 9.95 3.03
N HIS A 80 9.38 10.69 2.69
CA HIS A 80 9.54 11.98 2.01
C HIS A 80 9.59 13.11 3.05
N ALA A 81 10.44 14.11 2.85
CA ALA A 81 10.47 15.28 3.74
C ALA A 81 9.11 16.00 3.68
N ARG A 82 8.49 16.22 4.84
CA ARG A 82 7.29 17.07 4.98
C ARG A 82 7.68 18.26 5.84
N ASP A 83 7.04 19.40 5.60
CA ASP A 83 7.37 20.64 6.32
C ASP A 83 7.15 20.53 7.85
N ASP A 84 6.25 19.63 8.28
CA ASP A 84 5.93 19.36 9.70
C ASP A 84 6.59 18.06 10.24
N ASP A 85 7.63 17.55 9.58
CA ASP A 85 8.18 16.22 9.86
C ASP A 85 9.18 16.23 11.04
N ASN A 86 8.67 16.04 12.25
CA ASN A 86 9.50 15.77 13.43
C ASN A 86 10.07 14.34 13.46
N ILE A 87 9.60 13.44 12.58
CA ILE A 87 10.01 12.02 12.59
C ILE A 87 11.40 11.90 12.00
N ARG A 88 11.66 12.52 10.84
CA ARG A 88 12.97 12.43 10.19
C ARG A 88 14.14 12.88 11.07
N PRO A 89 14.14 14.08 11.70
CA PRO A 89 15.23 14.49 12.58
C PRO A 89 15.42 13.53 13.77
N ALA A 90 14.34 12.97 14.32
CA ALA A 90 14.41 12.00 15.40
C ALA A 90 15.08 10.68 14.96
N LEU A 91 14.78 10.22 13.74
CA LEU A 91 15.40 9.03 13.14
C LEU A 91 16.87 9.26 12.78
N GLU A 92 17.22 10.43 12.24
CA GLU A 92 18.59 10.82 11.94
C GLU A 92 19.44 10.87 13.22
N MET A 93 18.90 11.48 14.28
CA MET A 93 19.53 11.48 15.60
C MET A 93 19.78 10.05 16.11
N ARG A 94 18.78 9.16 16.03
CA ARG A 94 18.92 7.75 16.44
C ARG A 94 20.01 7.01 15.67
N VAL A 95 20.14 7.25 14.36
CA VAL A 95 21.19 6.61 13.54
C VAL A 95 22.59 7.15 13.88
N SER A 96 22.67 8.42 14.30
CA SER A 96 23.94 9.08 14.63
C SER A 96 24.53 8.70 16.00
N GLN A 97 23.72 8.09 16.88
CA GLN A 97 24.16 7.62 18.20
C GLN A 97 25.23 6.52 18.11
N ALA A 98 26.06 6.40 19.14
CA ALA A 98 26.99 5.27 19.28
C ALA A 98 26.23 3.94 19.41
N ASP A 99 26.82 2.83 19.00
CA ASP A 99 26.12 1.52 19.00
C ASP A 99 25.60 1.13 20.40
N ALA A 100 26.39 1.37 21.45
CA ALA A 100 25.97 1.11 22.82
C ALA A 100 24.76 1.96 23.28
N GLU A 101 24.68 3.22 22.83
CA GLU A 101 23.55 4.11 23.13
C GLU A 101 22.31 3.70 22.35
N PHE A 102 22.49 3.32 21.07
CA PHE A 102 21.43 2.81 20.22
C PHE A 102 20.80 1.55 20.82
N ASP A 103 21.62 0.57 21.21
CA ASP A 103 21.17 -0.69 21.80
C ASP A 103 20.42 -0.45 23.12
N ALA A 104 20.89 0.50 23.94
CA ALA A 104 20.20 0.89 25.18
C ALA A 104 18.81 1.48 24.90
N VAL A 105 18.67 2.31 23.86
CA VAL A 105 17.38 2.88 23.45
C VAL A 105 16.44 1.79 22.92
N VAL A 106 16.93 0.89 22.06
CA VAL A 106 16.12 -0.22 21.52
C VAL A 106 15.65 -1.15 22.64
N ALA A 107 16.53 -1.50 23.57
CA ALA A 107 16.18 -2.32 24.74
C ALA A 107 15.16 -1.62 25.65
N TYR A 108 15.30 -0.30 25.85
CA TYR A 108 14.33 0.49 26.61
C TYR A 108 12.94 0.46 25.97
N LEU A 109 12.85 0.65 24.65
CA LEU A 109 11.59 0.63 23.91
C LEU A 109 10.95 -0.76 23.91
N ALA A 110 11.76 -1.82 23.75
CA ALA A 110 11.31 -3.21 23.86
C ALA A 110 10.75 -3.52 25.26
N GLY A 111 11.36 -2.94 26.29
CA GLY A 111 10.99 -3.11 27.70
C GLY A 111 9.72 -2.38 28.11
N GLN A 112 9.22 -1.42 27.32
CA GLN A 112 7.92 -0.79 27.54
C GLN A 112 6.72 -1.68 27.12
N GLY A 113 6.96 -2.97 26.88
CA GLY A 113 6.05 -4.00 26.33
C GLY A 113 4.72 -4.26 27.04
N ASN A 114 4.30 -3.41 27.99
CA ASN A 114 2.93 -3.38 28.51
C ASN A 114 1.97 -2.52 27.67
N GLN A 115 2.45 -1.86 26.60
CA GLN A 115 1.58 -1.12 25.70
C GLN A 115 1.16 -2.01 24.52
N SER A 116 -0.14 -2.27 24.39
CA SER A 116 -0.71 -2.91 23.20
C SER A 116 -0.41 -2.07 21.96
N ILE A 117 0.31 -2.63 20.97
CA ILE A 117 0.32 -2.07 19.63
C ILE A 117 -0.98 -2.44 18.92
N ARG A 118 -1.65 -1.44 18.33
CA ARG A 118 -2.80 -1.68 17.46
C ARG A 118 -2.34 -1.68 16.01
N LEU A 119 -2.14 -2.87 15.44
CA LEU A 119 -1.93 -3.02 14.01
C LEU A 119 -3.18 -2.53 13.24
N GLN A 120 -2.94 -1.84 12.13
CA GLN A 120 -3.98 -1.20 11.33
C GLN A 120 -4.12 -1.92 9.99
N ASN A 121 -5.36 -1.97 9.49
CA ASN A 121 -5.61 -2.41 8.12
C ASN A 121 -5.51 -1.18 7.21
N TYR A 122 -4.91 -1.34 6.04
CA TYR A 122 -4.83 -0.29 5.04
C TYR A 122 -5.62 -0.70 3.80
N GLY A 123 -6.82 -0.14 3.64
CA GLY A 123 -7.62 -0.40 2.45
C GLY A 123 -7.02 0.24 1.20
N THR A 124 -7.22 -0.42 0.05
CA THR A 124 -6.85 0.07 -1.29
C THR A 124 -8.09 0.16 -2.19
N PRO A 125 -9.10 0.97 -1.81
CA PRO A 125 -10.40 0.98 -2.46
C PRO A 125 -10.35 1.32 -3.95
N LEU A 126 -9.41 2.17 -4.41
CA LEU A 126 -9.30 2.49 -5.84
C LEU A 126 -8.66 1.36 -6.62
N LEU A 127 -7.63 0.71 -6.06
CA LEU A 127 -7.06 -0.51 -6.64
C LEU A 127 -8.13 -1.62 -6.74
N ASP A 128 -8.93 -1.82 -5.70
CA ASP A 128 -9.99 -2.83 -5.65
C ASP A 128 -11.15 -2.53 -6.61
N ALA A 129 -11.64 -1.29 -6.62
CA ALA A 129 -12.72 -0.88 -7.50
C ALA A 129 -12.32 -0.89 -8.99
N ARG A 130 -11.01 -0.83 -9.29
CA ARG A 130 -10.47 -0.73 -10.65
C ARG A 130 -9.60 -1.91 -11.06
N VAL A 131 -9.80 -3.08 -10.45
CA VAL A 131 -9.21 -4.35 -10.93
C VAL A 131 -9.55 -4.57 -12.41
N SER A 132 -10.78 -4.23 -12.80
CA SER A 132 -11.23 -4.28 -14.20
C SER A 132 -10.58 -3.24 -15.12
N ALA A 133 -9.81 -2.28 -14.60
CA ALA A 133 -9.02 -1.33 -15.39
C ALA A 133 -7.52 -1.71 -15.43
N LEU A 134 -7.12 -2.82 -14.78
CA LEU A 134 -5.74 -3.31 -14.80
C LEU A 134 -5.25 -3.59 -16.23
N TRP A 135 -6.13 -4.02 -17.14
CA TRP A 135 -5.79 -4.22 -18.56
C TRP A 135 -5.27 -2.95 -19.25
N SER A 136 -5.52 -1.76 -18.70
CA SER A 136 -5.00 -0.50 -19.23
C SER A 136 -3.55 -0.20 -18.84
N PHE A 137 -2.96 -1.02 -17.96
CA PHE A 137 -1.54 -0.98 -17.58
C PHE A 137 -0.72 -1.97 -18.40
N SER A 138 0.60 -1.79 -18.42
CA SER A 138 1.52 -2.79 -18.97
C SER A 138 1.43 -4.10 -18.18
N THR A 139 1.76 -5.23 -18.81
CA THR A 139 1.78 -6.54 -18.15
C THR A 139 2.65 -6.55 -16.89
N GLU A 140 3.77 -5.84 -16.91
CA GLU A 140 4.64 -5.71 -15.74
C GLU A 140 3.96 -4.96 -14.59
N ALA A 141 3.32 -3.83 -14.88
CA ALA A 141 2.59 -3.06 -13.88
C ALA A 141 1.39 -3.85 -13.33
N GLN A 142 0.68 -4.62 -14.17
CA GLN A 142 -0.37 -5.53 -13.72
C GLN A 142 0.15 -6.56 -12.73
N ARG A 143 1.28 -7.21 -13.04
CA ARG A 143 1.92 -8.17 -12.15
C ARG A 143 2.27 -7.53 -10.80
N VAL A 144 2.90 -6.36 -10.80
CA VAL A 144 3.29 -5.66 -9.57
C VAL A 144 2.07 -5.29 -8.71
N LEU A 145 0.97 -4.84 -9.33
CA LEU A 145 -0.27 -4.52 -8.61
C LEU A 145 -0.94 -5.76 -8.00
N LEU A 146 -0.88 -6.91 -8.68
CA LEU A 146 -1.40 -8.18 -8.16
C LEU A 146 -0.53 -8.72 -7.01
N GLU A 147 0.80 -8.63 -7.14
CA GLU A 147 1.74 -8.93 -6.05
C GLU A 147 1.47 -8.03 -4.85
N LEU A 148 1.29 -6.73 -5.05
CA LEU A 148 0.95 -5.79 -4.00
C LEU A 148 -0.36 -6.17 -3.30
N LYS A 149 -1.41 -6.50 -4.06
CA LYS A 149 -2.68 -6.96 -3.49
C LYS A 149 -2.51 -8.20 -2.62
N THR A 150 -1.59 -9.08 -3.00
CA THR A 150 -1.27 -10.29 -2.22
C THR A 150 -0.59 -9.93 -0.90
N GLU A 151 0.38 -9.02 -0.93
CA GLU A 151 1.04 -8.52 0.30
C GLU A 151 0.08 -7.77 1.22
N MET A 152 -0.87 -7.01 0.66
CA MET A 152 -1.95 -6.38 1.44
C MET A 152 -2.85 -7.41 2.13
N GLY A 153 -3.19 -8.52 1.45
CA GLY A 153 -3.92 -9.62 2.06
C GLY A 153 -3.16 -10.25 3.24
N PHE A 154 -1.85 -10.46 3.10
CA PHE A 154 -1.02 -10.96 4.20
C PHE A 154 -0.93 -9.99 5.38
N LEU A 155 -0.96 -8.67 5.13
CA LEU A 155 -1.03 -7.66 6.20
C LEU A 155 -2.35 -7.76 6.96
N ASP A 156 -3.48 -7.85 6.26
CA ASP A 156 -4.80 -7.98 6.87
C ASP A 156 -4.90 -9.27 7.70
N ASP A 157 -4.37 -10.39 7.20
CA ASP A 157 -4.27 -11.65 7.92
C ASP A 157 -3.41 -11.51 9.18
N ALA A 158 -2.25 -10.87 9.09
CA ALA A 158 -1.38 -10.65 10.24
C ALA A 158 -2.07 -9.79 11.32
N VAL A 159 -2.86 -8.78 10.92
CA VAL A 159 -3.65 -7.98 11.86
C VAL A 159 -4.73 -8.83 12.53
N ALA A 160 -5.46 -9.65 11.77
CA ALA A 160 -6.50 -10.53 12.31
C ALA A 160 -5.93 -11.54 13.31
N GLN A 161 -4.82 -12.21 12.95
CA GLN A 161 -4.16 -13.17 13.82
C GLN A 161 -3.57 -12.50 15.07
N SER A 162 -2.92 -11.36 14.91
CA SER A 162 -2.39 -10.59 16.06
C SER A 162 -3.50 -10.23 17.05
N ARG A 163 -4.67 -9.78 16.57
CA ARG A 163 -5.83 -9.49 17.43
C ARG A 163 -6.36 -10.74 18.14
N PHE A 164 -6.48 -11.85 17.42
CA PHE A 164 -6.92 -13.12 17.99
C PHE A 164 -6.02 -13.59 19.13
N PHE A 165 -4.70 -13.67 18.90
CA PHE A 165 -3.76 -14.11 19.92
C PHE A 165 -3.63 -13.09 21.06
N ASN A 166 -3.76 -11.79 20.77
CA ASN A 166 -3.79 -10.77 21.82
C ASN A 166 -5.01 -10.94 22.73
N GLU A 167 -6.19 -11.25 22.18
CA GLU A 167 -7.38 -11.56 23.00
C GLU A 167 -7.14 -12.79 23.90
N LEU A 168 -6.45 -13.81 23.38
CA LEU A 168 -6.09 -15.00 24.17
C LEU A 168 -5.17 -14.67 25.36
N THR A 169 -4.33 -13.63 25.29
CA THR A 169 -3.48 -13.24 26.43
C THR A 169 -4.25 -12.68 27.63
N PHE A 170 -5.52 -12.30 27.44
CA PHE A 170 -6.39 -11.84 28.54
C PHE A 170 -7.28 -12.96 29.11
N LYS A 171 -7.25 -14.16 28.52
CA LYS A 171 -8.02 -15.32 28.99
C LYS A 171 -7.21 -16.11 30.01
N ASP A 172 -7.92 -16.75 30.93
CA ASP A 172 -7.32 -17.68 31.89
C ASP A 172 -6.86 -18.95 31.16
N LEU A 173 -5.60 -18.95 30.74
CA LEU A 173 -4.95 -20.02 30.00
C LEU A 173 -3.86 -20.65 30.86
N PRO A 174 -3.62 -21.97 30.73
CA PRO A 174 -2.42 -22.59 31.27
C PRO A 174 -1.16 -21.83 30.85
N SER A 175 -0.17 -21.73 31.72
CA SER A 175 1.04 -20.91 31.50
C SER A 175 1.75 -21.19 30.17
N ALA A 176 1.81 -22.45 29.75
CA ALA A 176 2.36 -22.85 28.45
C ALA A 176 1.57 -22.26 27.27
N ASN A 177 0.24 -22.30 27.32
CA ASN A 177 -0.63 -21.75 26.27
C ASN A 177 -0.58 -20.22 26.23
N HIS A 178 -0.49 -19.58 27.40
CA HIS A 178 -0.30 -18.14 27.49
C HIS A 178 1.03 -17.71 26.84
N GLN A 179 2.12 -18.45 27.10
CA GLN A 179 3.42 -18.18 26.46
C GLN A 179 3.34 -18.32 24.93
N ILE A 180 2.64 -19.34 24.42
CA ILE A 180 2.40 -19.51 22.98
C ILE A 180 1.64 -18.31 22.42
N ALA A 181 0.56 -17.87 23.07
CA ALA A 181 -0.22 -16.72 22.61
C ALA A 181 0.64 -15.44 22.54
N VAL A 182 1.43 -15.16 23.58
CA VAL A 182 2.35 -14.01 23.59
C VAL A 182 3.39 -14.11 22.47
N GLN A 183 3.97 -15.29 22.26
CA GLN A 183 4.95 -15.50 21.21
C GLN A 183 4.34 -15.33 19.81
N SER A 184 3.15 -15.88 19.58
CA SER A 184 2.41 -15.71 18.32
C SER A 184 2.09 -14.25 18.03
N VAL A 185 1.69 -13.45 19.03
CA VAL A 185 1.50 -12.00 18.85
C VAL A 185 2.78 -11.34 18.32
N ARG A 186 3.95 -11.65 18.90
CA ARG A 186 5.23 -11.08 18.47
C ARG A 186 5.58 -11.51 17.04
N GLU A 187 5.36 -12.77 16.70
CA GLU A 187 5.59 -13.31 15.35
C GLU A 187 4.72 -12.63 14.29
N TYR A 188 3.44 -12.40 14.57
CA TYR A 188 2.55 -11.70 13.64
C TYR A 188 2.87 -10.23 13.50
N ILE A 189 3.34 -9.54 14.55
CA ILE A 189 3.84 -8.16 14.43
C ILE A 189 5.10 -8.12 13.56
N GLY A 190 6.00 -9.11 13.70
CA GLY A 190 7.22 -9.19 12.90
C GLY A 190 6.91 -9.46 11.42
N THR A 191 5.98 -10.38 11.18
CA THR A 191 5.46 -10.68 9.84
C THR A 191 4.83 -9.44 9.22
N TYR A 192 4.00 -8.72 9.99
CA TYR A 192 3.38 -7.47 9.54
C TYR A 192 4.44 -6.44 9.11
N ALA A 193 5.49 -6.22 9.91
CA ALA A 193 6.56 -5.29 9.56
C ALA A 193 7.27 -5.69 8.24
N GLN A 194 7.56 -6.98 8.07
CA GLN A 194 8.20 -7.51 6.85
C GLN A 194 7.29 -7.33 5.62
N ARG A 195 6.00 -7.66 5.74
CA ARG A 195 5.02 -7.54 4.67
C ARG A 195 4.78 -6.08 4.27
N ALA A 196 4.76 -5.17 5.25
CA ALA A 196 4.63 -3.73 5.01
C ALA A 196 5.82 -3.19 4.20
N ARG A 197 7.05 -3.58 4.54
CA ARG A 197 8.25 -3.23 3.76
C ARG A 197 8.19 -3.76 2.33
N ARG A 198 7.81 -5.04 2.19
CA ARG A 198 7.67 -5.66 0.87
C ARG A 198 6.65 -4.94 0.00
N ALA A 199 5.52 -4.54 0.58
CA ALA A 199 4.50 -3.75 -0.10
C ALA A 199 5.05 -2.37 -0.53
N VAL A 200 5.85 -1.70 0.31
CA VAL A 200 6.55 -0.44 -0.06
C VAL A 200 7.46 -0.64 -1.27
N GLU A 201 8.30 -1.69 -1.28
CA GLU A 201 9.17 -2.00 -2.41
C GLU A 201 8.39 -2.24 -3.72
N LEU A 202 7.23 -2.90 -3.63
CA LEU A 202 6.37 -3.12 -4.79
C LEU A 202 5.75 -1.81 -5.29
N ILE A 203 5.38 -0.91 -4.38
CA ILE A 203 4.89 0.42 -4.75
C ILE A 203 6.00 1.22 -5.44
N ASP A 204 7.21 1.22 -4.89
CA ASP A 204 8.36 1.92 -5.51
C ASP A 204 8.69 1.37 -6.90
N LYS A 205 8.58 0.05 -7.09
CA LYS A 205 8.76 -0.58 -8.41
C LYS A 205 7.67 -0.17 -9.41
N PHE A 206 6.47 0.15 -8.94
CA PHE A 206 5.34 0.51 -9.79
C PHE A 206 5.33 1.98 -10.24
N LEU A 207 5.78 2.89 -9.36
CA LEU A 207 5.67 4.34 -9.56
C LEU A 207 6.56 4.86 -10.70
#